data_AF-A0A367M3I8-F1
#
_entry.id   AF-A0A367M3I8-F1
#
_cell.length_a   1.000
_cell.length_b   1.000
_cell.length_c   1.000
_cell.angle_alpha   90.00
_cell.angle_beta   90.00
_cell.angle_gamma   90.00
#
_symmetry.space_group_name_H-M   'P 1'
#
loop_
_entity.id
_entity.type
_entity.pdbx_description
1 polymer ?
#
loop_
_entity_poly.entity_id
_entity_poly.type
_entity_poly.pdbx_seq_one_letter_code
_entity_poly.pdbx_strand_id
1 'polypeptide(L)'
;DVYKRQLQNENGLDGYHVSTVHYNYVATVQHRQQVEAERGGVAATLDYSKLGAGDAATDDGWFSFANGHSVLFSEMPNPAVRPGYASVMPRLVAEYGQARAEWMMHRLRNLNLYPSLFVIDQISSQLRIVRPLAWNRTEIVSQCIGVKGESDADRENRIRQFEDFFNVSGMGTPDDLVEFREAQRGFQARLERWSDISRGHGKWLEGATPNSQALGIAPLLTGTEITHEGLYVNQHAHWRRFLLDGLERLALRAKEVTP
;
A
#
# COMPACT_ATOMS: atom_id res chain seq x y z
N ASP A 1 3.83 9.98 -15.36
CA ASP A 1 5.24 10.34 -15.12
C ASP A 1 6.17 9.15 -15.23
N VAL A 2 7.42 9.42 -15.61
CA VAL A 2 8.39 8.48 -16.20
C VAL A 2 9.20 7.75 -15.11
N TYR A 3 8.69 6.64 -14.56
CA TYR A 3 9.43 5.85 -13.58
C TYR A 3 9.41 4.34 -13.86
N LYS A 4 10.43 3.61 -13.41
CA LYS A 4 10.49 2.14 -13.50
C LYS A 4 9.31 1.54 -12.74
N ARG A 5 8.48 0.75 -13.44
CA ARG A 5 7.27 0.07 -12.91
C ARG A 5 7.49 -0.64 -11.57
N GLN A 6 8.67 -1.23 -11.40
CA GLN A 6 9.03 -1.99 -10.21
C GLN A 6 9.04 -1.11 -8.94
N LEU A 7 9.49 0.15 -9.03
CA LEU A 7 9.53 1.06 -7.88
C LEU A 7 8.15 1.43 -7.36
N GLN A 8 7.17 1.52 -8.26
CA GLN A 8 5.78 1.79 -7.91
C GLN A 8 5.13 0.59 -7.20
N ASN A 9 5.54 -0.63 -7.55
CA ASN A 9 5.06 -1.85 -6.92
C ASN A 9 5.67 -2.08 -5.53
N GLU A 10 6.94 -1.71 -5.35
CA GLU A 10 7.62 -1.76 -4.05
C GLU A 10 7.07 -0.67 -3.12
N ASN A 11 7.10 0.60 -3.54
CA ASN A 11 6.64 1.72 -2.71
C ASN A 11 5.17 1.60 -2.28
N GLY A 12 4.30 1.07 -3.14
CA GLY A 12 2.89 0.85 -2.75
C GLY A 12 2.73 -0.13 -1.58
N LEU A 13 3.75 -0.92 -1.25
CA LEU A 13 3.82 -1.84 -0.11
C LEU A 13 4.88 -1.43 0.92
N ASP A 14 5.36 -0.19 0.86
CA ASP A 14 6.42 0.32 1.73
C ASP A 14 5.84 1.10 2.90
N GLY A 15 5.82 0.50 4.09
CA GLY A 15 5.46 1.23 5.31
C GLY A 15 6.59 2.08 5.88
N TYR A 16 7.83 1.84 5.48
CA TYR A 16 9.01 2.47 6.07
C TYR A 16 9.19 3.91 5.60
N HIS A 17 8.95 4.20 4.32
CA HIS A 17 9.11 5.54 3.76
C HIS A 17 8.13 6.58 4.34
N VAL A 18 7.00 6.14 4.90
CA VAL A 18 5.87 7.03 5.21
C VAL A 18 6.25 8.14 6.20
N SER A 19 6.98 7.78 7.26
CA SER A 19 7.36 8.72 8.31
C SER A 19 8.47 9.69 7.89
N THR A 20 9.22 9.38 6.84
CA THR A 20 10.35 10.18 6.37
C THR A 20 9.99 11.01 5.15
N VAL A 21 9.46 10.39 4.10
CA VAL A 21 9.11 11.03 2.82
C VAL A 21 7.92 11.97 2.99
N HIS A 22 6.87 11.53 3.69
CA HIS A 22 5.63 12.31 3.85
C HIS A 22 5.61 13.15 5.15
N TYR A 23 6.78 13.46 5.72
CA TYR A 23 6.88 14.17 7.00
C TYR A 23 6.12 15.52 6.99
N ASN A 24 6.26 16.29 5.91
CA ASN A 24 5.60 17.59 5.78
C ASN A 24 4.06 17.46 5.78
N TYR A 25 3.54 16.39 5.16
CA TYR A 25 2.11 16.09 5.19
C TYR A 25 1.65 15.81 6.62
N VAL A 26 2.34 14.90 7.32
CA VAL A 26 2.02 14.52 8.71
C VAL A 26 2.05 15.74 9.63
N ALA A 27 3.10 16.57 9.53
CA ALA A 27 3.20 17.81 10.31
C ALA A 27 2.06 18.80 10.01
N THR A 28 1.67 18.92 8.73
CA THR A 28 0.55 19.79 8.32
C THR A 28 -0.78 19.31 8.90
N VAL A 29 -1.06 18.00 8.85
CA VAL A 29 -2.29 17.43 9.42
C VAL A 29 -2.32 17.61 10.94
N GLN A 30 -1.22 17.34 11.63
CA GLN A 30 -1.11 17.56 13.07
C GLN A 30 -1.36 19.02 13.45
N HIS A 31 -0.76 19.96 12.73
CA HIS A 31 -0.97 21.38 12.98
C HIS A 31 -2.43 21.80 12.77
N ARG A 32 -3.08 21.31 11.68
CA ARG A 32 -4.52 21.54 11.45
C ARG A 32 -5.36 21.01 12.61
N GLN A 33 -5.07 19.80 13.10
CA GLN A 33 -5.78 19.22 14.24
C GLN A 33 -5.60 20.03 15.52
N GLN A 34 -4.39 20.53 15.80
CA GLN A 34 -4.11 21.40 16.94
C GLN A 34 -4.92 22.70 16.88
N VAL A 35 -4.91 23.38 15.74
CA VAL A 35 -5.66 24.63 15.55
C VAL A 35 -7.17 24.41 15.70
N GLU A 36 -7.72 23.31 15.17
CA GLU A 36 -9.14 22.99 15.33
C GLU A 36 -9.50 22.63 16.78
N ALA A 37 -8.62 21.91 17.49
CA ALA A 37 -8.80 21.62 18.91
C ALA A 37 -8.76 22.89 19.77
N GLU A 38 -7.86 23.83 19.48
CA GLU A 38 -7.80 25.14 20.15
C GLU A 38 -9.08 25.97 19.95
N ARG A 39 -9.78 25.75 18.84
CA ARG A 39 -11.08 26.38 18.53
C ARG A 39 -12.28 25.65 19.15
N GLY A 40 -12.04 24.58 19.92
CA GLY A 40 -13.09 23.75 20.52
C GLY A 40 -13.77 22.79 19.55
N GLY A 41 -13.18 22.58 18.36
CA GLY A 41 -13.63 21.60 17.38
C GLY A 41 -13.15 20.18 17.70
N VAL A 42 -13.87 19.18 17.19
CA VAL A 42 -13.41 17.78 17.17
C VAL A 42 -12.76 17.52 15.82
N ALA A 43 -11.60 16.88 15.80
CA ALA A 43 -10.89 16.55 14.56
C ALA A 43 -11.78 15.69 13.63
N ALA A 44 -12.19 16.27 12.50
CA ALA A 44 -12.96 15.60 11.46
C ALA A 44 -12.08 14.80 10.47
N THR A 45 -10.77 14.78 10.71
CA THR A 45 -9.76 14.14 9.86
C THR A 45 -9.08 12.98 10.58
N LEU A 46 -8.58 12.04 9.81
CA LEU A 46 -7.80 10.92 10.32
C LEU A 46 -6.50 11.39 10.99
N ASP A 47 -6.12 10.71 12.06
CA ASP A 47 -4.82 10.90 12.72
C ASP A 47 -3.76 10.02 12.06
N TYR A 48 -2.72 10.65 11.49
CA TYR A 48 -1.60 9.99 10.82
C TYR A 48 -0.29 10.11 11.61
N SER A 49 -0.32 10.64 12.83
CA SER A 49 0.88 10.90 13.65
C SER A 49 1.72 9.65 13.95
N LYS A 50 1.09 8.46 13.88
CA LYS A 50 1.74 7.17 14.15
C LYS A 50 1.97 6.32 12.91
N LEU A 51 1.56 6.79 11.72
CA LEU A 51 1.65 5.99 10.51
C LEU A 51 3.12 5.78 10.10
N GLY A 52 3.52 4.52 9.91
CA GLY A 52 4.89 4.18 9.48
C GLY A 52 5.96 4.37 10.56
N ALA A 53 5.57 4.53 11.83
CA ALA A 53 6.51 4.63 12.96
C ALA A 53 7.13 3.27 13.34
N GLY A 54 6.56 2.16 12.88
CA GLY A 54 7.04 0.81 13.21
C GLY A 54 7.00 0.54 14.72
N ASP A 55 6.02 1.12 15.43
CA ASP A 55 5.89 0.89 16.87
C ASP A 55 5.30 -0.50 17.16
N ALA A 56 5.69 -1.09 18.29
CA ALA A 56 5.23 -2.43 18.67
C ALA A 56 3.82 -2.43 19.30
N ALA A 57 3.19 -1.26 19.46
CA ALA A 57 1.90 -1.10 20.11
C ALA A 57 0.73 -1.07 19.11
N THR A 58 1.01 -0.74 17.86
CA THR A 58 0.07 -0.69 16.75
C THR A 58 -0.02 -2.08 16.11
N ASP A 59 -1.24 -2.60 15.89
CA ASP A 59 -1.43 -3.86 15.18
C ASP A 59 -1.21 -3.71 13.67
N ASP A 60 0.07 -3.64 13.33
CA ASP A 60 0.60 -3.53 11.99
C ASP A 60 0.97 -4.89 11.40
N GLY A 61 1.07 -4.94 10.08
CA GLY A 61 1.68 -6.08 9.45
C GLY A 61 1.43 -6.16 7.97
N TRP A 62 1.70 -7.34 7.45
CA TRP A 62 1.54 -7.60 6.04
C TRP A 62 1.40 -9.09 5.75
N PHE A 63 0.78 -9.37 4.60
CA PHE A 63 0.63 -10.70 4.07
C PHE A 63 1.18 -10.76 2.65
N SER A 64 1.92 -11.82 2.36
CA SER A 64 2.35 -12.20 1.02
C SER A 64 1.62 -13.47 0.60
N PHE A 65 1.14 -13.49 -0.63
CA PHE A 65 0.42 -14.61 -1.23
C PHE A 65 1.16 -15.13 -2.46
N ALA A 66 0.67 -16.24 -3.01
CA ALA A 66 1.16 -16.77 -4.27
C ALA A 66 1.11 -15.70 -5.38
N ASN A 67 1.94 -15.89 -6.40
CA ASN A 67 2.01 -15.02 -7.58
C ASN A 67 2.41 -13.56 -7.30
N GLY A 68 3.12 -13.31 -6.19
CA GLY A 68 3.64 -11.99 -5.84
C GLY A 68 2.59 -11.02 -5.29
N HIS A 69 1.33 -11.44 -5.14
CA HIS A 69 0.30 -10.60 -4.52
C HIS A 69 0.59 -10.41 -3.05
N SER A 70 0.32 -9.22 -2.54
CA SER A 70 0.70 -8.84 -1.19
C SER A 70 -0.21 -7.75 -0.65
N VAL A 71 -0.42 -7.69 0.66
CA VAL A 71 -1.13 -6.60 1.32
C VAL A 71 -0.31 -6.09 2.51
N LEU A 72 -0.13 -4.79 2.56
CA LEU A 72 0.35 -4.07 3.75
C LEU A 72 -0.86 -3.56 4.52
N PHE A 73 -0.85 -3.66 5.84
CA PHE A 73 -1.92 -3.12 6.68
C PHE A 73 -1.40 -2.50 7.97
N SER A 74 -2.19 -1.59 8.53
CA SER A 74 -1.90 -0.90 9.77
C SER A 74 -3.19 -0.59 10.53
N GLU A 75 -3.13 -0.56 11.85
CA GLU A 75 -4.25 -0.12 12.67
C GLU A 75 -4.55 1.36 12.41
N MET A 76 -5.85 1.66 12.30
CA MET A 76 -6.32 3.00 12.07
C MET A 76 -6.73 3.65 13.40
N PRO A 77 -6.14 4.80 13.81
CA PRO A 77 -6.35 5.35 15.16
C PRO A 77 -7.79 5.78 15.48
N ASN A 78 -8.51 6.37 14.52
CA ASN A 78 -9.84 6.95 14.74
C ASN A 78 -10.88 6.47 13.70
N PRO A 79 -11.30 5.19 13.73
CA PRO A 79 -12.05 4.62 12.63
C PRO A 79 -13.42 5.20 12.33
N ALA A 80 -14.07 5.76 13.34
CA ALA A 80 -15.38 6.36 13.21
C ALA A 80 -15.42 7.57 12.25
N VAL A 81 -14.28 8.20 11.94
CA VAL A 81 -14.24 9.38 11.04
C VAL A 81 -14.18 8.99 9.56
N ARG A 82 -14.09 7.69 9.24
CA ARG A 82 -14.10 7.25 7.84
C ARG A 82 -15.39 7.68 7.14
N PRO A 83 -15.30 8.23 5.91
CA PRO A 83 -16.48 8.45 5.09
C PRO A 83 -17.30 7.17 4.96
N GLY A 84 -18.59 7.26 5.28
CA GLY A 84 -19.51 6.13 5.24
C GLY A 84 -19.39 5.13 6.40
N TYR A 85 -18.60 5.39 7.44
CA TYR A 85 -18.46 4.46 8.57
C TYR A 85 -19.81 4.09 9.20
N ALA A 86 -20.67 5.09 9.43
CA ALA A 86 -21.98 4.92 10.07
C ALA A 86 -22.94 4.00 9.28
N SER A 87 -22.81 3.94 7.95
CA SER A 87 -23.65 3.09 7.09
C SER A 87 -22.99 1.76 6.76
N VAL A 88 -21.67 1.75 6.55
CA VAL A 88 -20.93 0.57 6.12
C VAL A 88 -20.66 -0.38 7.27
N MET A 89 -20.28 0.13 8.46
CA MET A 89 -19.91 -0.74 9.58
C MET A 89 -21.07 -1.65 10.02
N PRO A 90 -22.31 -1.16 10.26
CA PRO A 90 -23.42 -2.04 10.64
C PRO A 90 -23.74 -3.10 9.57
N ARG A 91 -23.63 -2.73 8.30
CA ARG A 91 -23.82 -3.66 7.17
C ARG A 91 -22.76 -4.76 7.17
N LEU A 92 -21.48 -4.40 7.35
CA LEU A 92 -20.41 -5.38 7.39
C LEU A 92 -20.51 -6.32 8.59
N VAL A 93 -20.94 -5.82 9.76
CA VAL A 93 -21.19 -6.66 10.94
C VAL A 93 -22.30 -7.67 10.65
N ALA A 94 -23.40 -7.24 10.02
CA ALA A 94 -24.50 -8.12 9.66
C ALA A 94 -24.11 -9.18 8.60
N GLU A 95 -23.28 -8.81 7.61
CA GLU A 95 -22.87 -9.71 6.52
C GLU A 95 -21.71 -10.65 6.88
N TYR A 96 -20.74 -10.18 7.69
CA TYR A 96 -19.45 -10.87 7.88
C TYR A 96 -19.08 -11.12 9.35
N GLY A 97 -19.89 -10.63 10.30
CA GLY A 97 -19.60 -10.69 11.74
C GLY A 97 -18.61 -9.62 12.21
N GLN A 98 -18.55 -9.44 13.54
CA GLN A 98 -17.82 -8.33 14.17
C GLN A 98 -16.34 -8.29 13.79
N ALA A 99 -15.59 -9.37 14.00
CA ALA A 99 -14.14 -9.38 13.82
C ALA A 99 -13.71 -9.04 12.38
N ARG A 100 -14.44 -9.57 11.38
CA ARG A 100 -14.14 -9.29 9.98
C ARG A 100 -14.56 -7.87 9.57
N ALA A 101 -15.67 -7.36 10.12
CA ALA A 101 -16.10 -5.98 9.91
C ALA A 101 -15.11 -4.97 10.49
N GLU A 102 -14.58 -5.23 11.70
CA GLU A 102 -13.55 -4.40 12.33
C GLU A 102 -12.26 -4.42 11.52
N TRP A 103 -11.78 -5.61 11.10
CA TRP A 103 -10.63 -5.66 10.20
C TRP A 103 -10.91 -4.91 8.88
N MET A 104 -12.16 -4.93 8.41
CA MET A 104 -12.56 -4.21 7.20
C MET A 104 -12.54 -2.69 7.37
N MET A 105 -12.88 -2.14 8.54
CA MET A 105 -13.07 -0.69 8.72
C MET A 105 -12.02 -0.01 9.61
N HIS A 106 -11.26 -0.77 10.39
CA HIS A 106 -10.30 -0.28 11.39
C HIS A 106 -8.85 -0.50 10.96
N ARG A 107 -8.64 -0.85 9.68
CA ARG A 107 -7.31 -1.04 9.09
C ARG A 107 -7.11 -0.16 7.87
N LEU A 108 -5.97 0.51 7.81
CA LEU A 108 -5.40 1.10 6.60
C LEU A 108 -4.75 -0.02 5.80
N ARG A 109 -4.94 -0.07 4.48
CA ARG A 109 -4.44 -1.19 3.65
C ARG A 109 -3.97 -0.75 2.28
N ASN A 110 -2.87 -1.36 1.83
CA ASN A 110 -2.45 -1.34 0.43
C ASN A 110 -2.39 -2.78 -0.08
N LEU A 111 -3.39 -3.18 -0.86
CA LEU A 111 -3.40 -4.48 -1.53
C LEU A 111 -2.77 -4.34 -2.91
N ASN A 112 -1.65 -5.02 -3.15
CA ASN A 112 -1.06 -5.19 -4.45
C ASN A 112 -1.58 -6.47 -5.12
N LEU A 113 -2.44 -6.30 -6.10
CA LEU A 113 -2.73 -7.30 -7.11
C LEU A 113 -1.60 -7.25 -8.14
N TYR A 114 -0.49 -7.89 -7.77
CA TYR A 114 0.70 -8.02 -8.61
C TYR A 114 0.31 -8.51 -10.02
N PRO A 115 0.83 -7.90 -11.10
CA PRO A 115 1.99 -7.00 -11.10
C PRO A 115 1.68 -5.51 -11.33
N SER A 116 0.42 -5.06 -11.33
CA SER A 116 0.10 -3.72 -11.84
C SER A 116 -1.13 -3.05 -11.26
N LEU A 117 -1.82 -3.65 -10.30
CA LEU A 117 -3.01 -3.04 -9.71
C LEU A 117 -2.85 -2.95 -8.21
N PHE A 118 -3.14 -1.78 -7.67
CA PHE A 118 -3.30 -1.58 -6.25
C PHE A 118 -4.74 -1.20 -5.93
N VAL A 119 -5.24 -1.79 -4.84
CA VAL A 119 -6.40 -1.30 -4.11
C VAL A 119 -5.85 -0.67 -2.83
N ILE A 120 -5.83 0.65 -2.79
CA ILE A 120 -5.31 1.43 -1.66
C ILE A 120 -6.50 1.96 -0.90
N ASP A 121 -6.55 1.66 0.38
CA ASP A 121 -7.58 2.10 1.29
C ASP A 121 -6.93 2.61 2.57
N GLN A 122 -6.46 3.86 2.51
CA GLN A 122 -5.76 4.53 3.59
C GLN A 122 -6.43 5.87 3.92
N ILE A 123 -5.83 6.98 3.48
CA ILE A 123 -6.35 8.35 3.62
C ILE A 123 -7.63 8.54 2.82
N SER A 124 -7.69 7.94 1.65
CA SER A 124 -8.89 7.80 0.83
C SER A 124 -8.77 6.47 0.08
N SER A 125 -9.89 6.01 -0.48
CA SER A 125 -9.93 4.76 -1.24
C SER A 125 -9.65 5.03 -2.72
N GLN A 126 -8.70 4.30 -3.31
CA GLN A 126 -8.37 4.41 -4.72
C GLN A 126 -7.99 3.07 -5.36
N LEU A 127 -8.15 3.03 -6.68
CA LEU A 127 -7.45 2.07 -7.53
C LEU A 127 -6.26 2.79 -8.17
N ARG A 128 -5.07 2.20 -8.06
CA ARG A 128 -3.88 2.67 -8.75
C ARG A 128 -3.39 1.61 -9.73
N ILE A 129 -3.37 1.95 -11.01
CA ILE A 129 -2.94 1.06 -12.09
C ILE A 129 -1.56 1.51 -12.58
N VAL A 130 -0.62 0.57 -12.60
CA VAL A 130 0.78 0.78 -13.01
C VAL A 130 0.96 0.21 -14.41
N ARG A 131 0.89 1.06 -15.44
CA ARG A 131 1.03 0.65 -16.85
C ARG A 131 2.45 0.91 -17.36
N PRO A 132 3.31 -0.11 -17.52
CA PRO A 132 4.63 0.08 -18.10
C PRO A 132 4.51 0.46 -19.58
N LEU A 133 5.14 1.57 -19.97
CA LEU A 133 5.20 2.04 -21.37
C LEU A 133 6.56 1.77 -22.00
N ALA A 134 7.63 1.82 -21.20
CA ALA A 134 8.99 1.47 -21.57
C ALA A 134 9.78 1.04 -20.31
N TRP A 135 11.02 0.59 -20.47
CA TRP A 135 11.86 0.16 -19.34
C TRP A 135 12.09 1.26 -18.29
N ASN A 136 12.08 2.53 -18.73
CA ASN A 136 12.27 3.72 -17.89
C ASN A 136 10.99 4.57 -17.77
N ARG A 137 9.86 4.13 -18.33
CA ARG A 137 8.64 4.94 -18.42
C ARG A 137 7.42 4.13 -18.03
N THR A 138 6.65 4.65 -17.08
CA THR A 138 5.38 4.09 -16.64
C THR A 138 4.31 5.15 -16.73
N GLU A 139 3.06 4.74 -16.87
CA GLU A 139 1.91 5.60 -16.65
C GLU A 139 1.19 5.10 -15.40
N ILE A 140 0.81 6.03 -14.55
CA ILE A 140 0.03 5.76 -13.35
C ILE A 140 -1.37 6.30 -13.58
N VAL A 141 -2.36 5.43 -13.45
CA VAL A 141 -3.77 5.81 -13.49
C VAL A 141 -4.32 5.64 -12.08
N SER A 142 -4.68 6.76 -11.45
CA SER A 142 -5.30 6.78 -10.13
C SER A 142 -6.78 7.09 -10.25
N GLN A 143 -7.62 6.25 -9.66
CA GLN A 143 -9.07 6.41 -9.65
C GLN A 143 -9.55 6.45 -8.20
N CYS A 144 -10.11 7.59 -7.79
CA CYS A 144 -10.78 7.69 -6.51
C CYS A 144 -12.07 6.86 -6.54
N ILE A 145 -12.21 5.89 -5.64
CA ILE A 145 -13.39 5.01 -5.56
C ILE A 145 -14.17 5.28 -4.28
N GLY A 146 -15.46 4.96 -4.28
CA GLY A 146 -16.35 5.19 -3.16
C GLY A 146 -17.39 4.09 -3.00
N VAL A 147 -18.11 4.13 -1.88
CA VAL A 147 -19.14 3.15 -1.58
C VAL A 147 -20.41 3.48 -2.37
N LYS A 148 -21.02 2.46 -2.99
CA LYS A 148 -22.30 2.62 -3.68
C LYS A 148 -23.37 3.05 -2.68
N GLY A 149 -24.05 4.17 -2.96
CA GLY A 149 -25.08 4.72 -2.08
C GLY A 149 -24.54 5.50 -0.88
N GLU A 150 -23.26 5.87 -0.84
CA GLU A 150 -22.74 6.82 0.15
C GLU A 150 -23.47 8.17 0.07
N SER A 151 -23.55 8.87 1.19
CA SER A 151 -24.15 10.21 1.25
C SER A 151 -23.31 11.22 0.48
N ASP A 152 -23.90 12.35 0.11
CA ASP A 152 -23.16 13.41 -0.58
C ASP A 152 -22.05 14.00 0.29
N ALA A 153 -22.27 14.09 1.60
CA ALA A 153 -21.26 14.54 2.56
C ALA A 153 -20.08 13.55 2.69
N ASP A 154 -20.35 12.25 2.74
CA ASP A 154 -19.30 11.22 2.74
C ASP A 154 -18.50 11.25 1.43
N ARG A 155 -19.20 11.39 0.30
CA ARG A 155 -18.59 11.48 -1.03
C ARG A 155 -17.67 12.69 -1.13
N GLU A 156 -18.15 13.86 -0.71
CA GLU A 156 -17.36 15.09 -0.69
C GLU A 156 -16.11 14.92 0.17
N ASN A 157 -16.27 14.45 1.42
CA ASN A 157 -15.15 14.24 2.33
C ASN A 157 -14.09 13.31 1.72
N ARG A 158 -14.51 12.15 1.20
CA ARG A 158 -13.62 11.17 0.55
C ARG A 158 -12.86 11.75 -0.65
N ILE A 159 -13.53 12.57 -1.47
CA ILE A 159 -12.90 13.25 -2.62
C ILE A 159 -11.90 14.29 -2.13
N ARG A 160 -12.23 15.09 -1.10
CA ARG A 160 -11.29 16.06 -0.51
C ARG A 160 -10.05 15.38 0.09
N GLN A 161 -10.25 14.27 0.80
CA GLN A 161 -9.14 13.45 1.32
C GLN A 161 -8.25 12.91 0.18
N PHE A 162 -8.86 12.50 -0.93
CA PHE A 162 -8.12 12.07 -2.11
C PHE A 162 -7.33 13.21 -2.75
N GLU A 163 -7.95 14.39 -2.88
CA GLU A 163 -7.33 15.61 -3.41
C GLU A 163 -6.13 16.07 -2.57
N ASP A 164 -6.27 16.04 -1.24
CA ASP A 164 -5.24 16.51 -0.30
C ASP A 164 -3.97 15.67 -0.35
N PHE A 165 -4.06 14.35 -0.58
CA PHE A 165 -2.90 13.46 -0.51
C PHE A 165 -2.54 12.76 -1.83
N PHE A 166 -3.49 12.04 -2.43
CA PHE A 166 -3.21 11.11 -3.53
C PHE A 166 -3.34 11.70 -4.93
N ASN A 167 -4.04 12.82 -5.07
CA ASN A 167 -4.15 13.48 -6.36
C ASN A 167 -2.75 13.92 -6.85
N VAL A 168 -2.64 14.20 -8.15
CA VAL A 168 -1.38 14.63 -8.78
C VAL A 168 -0.85 15.92 -8.16
N SER A 169 -1.76 16.80 -7.71
CA SER A 169 -1.46 18.03 -6.99
C SER A 169 -1.57 17.89 -5.46
N GLY A 170 -1.80 16.69 -4.94
CA GLY A 170 -1.82 16.42 -3.50
C GLY A 170 -0.41 16.48 -2.92
N MET A 171 -0.30 16.35 -1.59
CA MET A 171 1.01 16.46 -0.93
C MET A 171 1.87 15.19 -1.03
N GLY A 172 1.28 13.99 -1.04
CA GLY A 172 2.06 12.74 -1.03
C GLY A 172 2.65 12.38 -2.39
N THR A 173 1.88 12.55 -3.47
CA THR A 173 2.33 12.23 -4.84
C THR A 173 3.65 12.92 -5.23
N PRO A 174 3.84 14.24 -5.10
CA PRO A 174 5.09 14.89 -5.47
C PRO A 174 6.29 14.40 -4.63
N ASP A 175 6.09 14.10 -3.35
CA ASP A 175 7.14 13.57 -2.46
C ASP A 175 7.63 12.21 -2.99
N ASP A 176 6.72 11.28 -3.29
CA ASP A 176 7.05 9.98 -3.89
C ASP A 176 7.72 10.12 -5.28
N LEU A 177 7.24 11.05 -6.13
CA LEU A 177 7.76 11.21 -7.50
C LEU A 177 9.21 11.71 -7.52
N VAL A 178 9.66 12.44 -6.50
CA VAL A 178 11.06 12.84 -6.35
C VAL A 178 11.92 11.62 -6.02
N GLU A 179 11.50 10.83 -5.04
CA GLU A 179 12.21 9.60 -4.65
C GLU A 179 12.33 8.62 -5.81
N PHE A 180 11.25 8.40 -6.58
CA PHE A 180 11.32 7.55 -7.77
C PHE A 180 12.31 8.05 -8.82
N ARG A 181 12.45 9.36 -8.97
CA ARG A 181 13.38 9.97 -9.93
C ARG A 181 14.81 9.75 -9.53
N GLU A 182 15.13 10.03 -8.27
CA GLU A 182 16.48 9.90 -7.77
C GLU A 182 16.87 8.43 -7.63
N ALA A 183 15.96 7.56 -7.22
CA ALA A 183 16.18 6.11 -7.24
C ALA A 183 16.45 5.60 -8.66
N GLN A 184 15.65 6.00 -9.66
CA GLN A 184 15.89 5.63 -11.06
C GLN A 184 17.23 6.13 -11.61
N ARG A 185 17.70 7.30 -11.17
CA ARG A 185 19.06 7.78 -11.49
C ARG A 185 20.11 6.92 -10.80
N GLY A 186 19.93 6.63 -9.51
CA GLY A 186 20.81 5.76 -8.73
C GLY A 186 20.99 4.37 -9.33
N PHE A 187 19.91 3.74 -9.80
CA PHE A 187 19.96 2.43 -10.45
C PHE A 187 20.68 2.38 -11.80
N GLN A 188 21.11 3.52 -12.35
CA GLN A 188 21.99 3.56 -13.53
C GLN A 188 23.47 3.43 -13.16
N ALA A 189 23.82 3.57 -11.88
CA ALA A 189 25.15 3.28 -11.39
C ALA A 189 25.48 1.79 -11.59
N ARG A 190 26.77 1.49 -11.78
CA ARG A 190 27.26 0.13 -12.07
C ARG A 190 28.23 -0.43 -11.03
N LEU A 191 28.59 0.37 -10.02
CA LEU A 191 29.55 -0.03 -8.99
C LEU A 191 28.94 -1.04 -8.02
N GLU A 192 27.70 -0.79 -7.59
CA GLU A 192 26.97 -1.71 -6.71
C GLU A 192 26.10 -2.64 -7.55
N ARG A 193 26.11 -3.93 -7.18
CA ARG A 193 25.42 -4.99 -7.94
C ARG A 193 24.06 -5.33 -7.32
N TRP A 194 23.88 -5.05 -6.04
CA TRP A 194 22.75 -5.52 -5.26
C TRP A 194 21.97 -4.37 -4.62
N SER A 195 20.67 -4.57 -4.47
CA SER A 195 19.81 -3.76 -3.61
C SER A 195 19.40 -4.62 -2.44
N ASP A 196 19.59 -4.12 -1.21
CA ASP A 196 19.18 -4.84 -0.01
C ASP A 196 17.67 -4.66 0.24
N ILE A 197 17.02 -5.75 0.63
CA ILE A 197 15.58 -5.81 0.98
C ILE A 197 15.38 -6.74 2.18
N SER A 198 16.36 -6.74 3.10
CA SER A 198 16.46 -7.70 4.20
C SER A 198 15.76 -7.25 5.49
N ARG A 199 15.16 -6.05 5.52
CA ARG A 199 14.62 -5.49 6.76
C ARG A 199 13.52 -6.36 7.36
N GLY A 200 13.77 -6.78 8.60
CA GLY A 200 12.86 -7.63 9.35
C GLY A 200 12.97 -9.12 9.06
N HIS A 201 13.91 -9.58 8.21
CA HIS A 201 14.04 -10.98 7.79
C HIS A 201 13.93 -11.99 8.94
N GLY A 202 14.59 -11.73 10.07
CA GLY A 202 14.55 -12.62 11.25
C GLY A 202 13.22 -12.67 12.00
N LYS A 203 12.24 -11.84 11.62
CA LYS A 203 10.92 -11.73 12.24
C LYS A 203 9.78 -12.10 11.28
N TRP A 204 10.08 -12.50 10.04
CA TRP A 204 9.05 -12.95 9.11
C TRP A 204 8.56 -14.34 9.52
N LEU A 205 7.27 -14.59 9.40
CA LEU A 205 6.61 -15.80 9.90
C LEU A 205 5.89 -16.52 8.77
N GLU A 206 6.04 -17.84 8.74
CA GLU A 206 5.21 -18.76 7.95
C GLU A 206 4.11 -19.31 8.85
N GLY A 207 2.86 -19.21 8.42
CA GLY A 207 1.70 -19.73 9.16
C GLY A 207 0.63 -18.70 9.51
N ALA A 208 -0.32 -19.12 10.33
CA ALA A 208 -1.48 -18.32 10.69
C ALA A 208 -1.14 -17.28 11.76
N THR A 209 -1.70 -16.07 11.59
CA THR A 209 -1.67 -14.98 12.58
C THR A 209 -3.10 -14.68 13.05
N PRO A 210 -3.30 -13.96 14.17
CA PRO A 210 -4.65 -13.53 14.59
C PRO A 210 -5.41 -12.83 13.46
N ASN A 211 -4.73 -11.94 12.73
CA ASN A 211 -5.31 -11.24 11.57
C ASN A 211 -5.64 -12.19 10.41
N SER A 212 -4.78 -13.18 10.10
CA SER A 212 -5.08 -14.14 9.03
C SER A 212 -6.24 -15.09 9.39
N GLN A 213 -6.34 -15.46 10.68
CA GLN A 213 -7.44 -16.28 11.21
C GLN A 213 -8.77 -15.53 11.18
N ALA A 214 -8.80 -14.27 11.62
CA ALA A 214 -10.00 -13.43 11.59
C ALA A 214 -10.57 -13.27 10.17
N LEU A 215 -9.70 -13.31 9.16
CA LEU A 215 -10.08 -13.23 7.75
C LEU A 215 -10.34 -14.58 7.09
N GLY A 216 -9.97 -15.69 7.71
CA GLY A 216 -10.02 -17.02 7.12
C GLY A 216 -9.11 -17.17 5.90
N ILE A 217 -7.92 -16.54 5.92
CA ILE A 217 -6.93 -16.60 4.83
C ILE A 217 -5.67 -17.35 5.26
N ALA A 218 -4.93 -17.87 4.27
CA ALA A 218 -3.65 -18.55 4.45
C ALA A 218 -2.55 -17.88 3.61
N PRO A 219 -1.89 -16.83 4.12
CA PRO A 219 -0.74 -16.22 3.47
C PRO A 219 0.46 -17.19 3.41
N LEU A 220 1.34 -17.00 2.42
CA LEU A 220 2.60 -17.72 2.34
C LEU A 220 3.61 -17.21 3.37
N LEU A 221 3.66 -15.89 3.55
CA LEU A 221 4.59 -15.22 4.45
C LEU A 221 3.88 -14.03 5.10
N THR A 222 4.17 -13.79 6.36
CA THR A 222 3.59 -12.71 7.14
C THR A 222 4.67 -11.95 7.90
N GLY A 223 4.37 -10.70 8.23
CA GLY A 223 5.13 -9.93 9.20
C GLY A 223 4.19 -9.09 10.05
N THR A 224 4.66 -8.74 11.25
CA THR A 224 3.87 -8.04 12.28
C THR A 224 4.31 -6.57 12.46
N GLU A 225 5.06 -6.05 11.51
CA GLU A 225 5.56 -4.67 11.55
C GLU A 225 5.52 -4.11 10.14
N ILE A 226 5.00 -2.89 9.99
CA ILE A 226 4.72 -2.27 8.70
C ILE A 226 6.00 -1.92 7.91
N THR A 227 7.16 -1.81 8.58
CA THR A 227 8.43 -1.40 7.94
C THR A 227 9.24 -2.57 7.35
N HIS A 228 8.75 -3.80 7.50
CA HIS A 228 9.43 -5.00 7.01
C HIS A 228 9.30 -5.18 5.50
N GLU A 229 10.33 -5.77 4.87
CA GLU A 229 10.48 -5.80 3.40
C GLU A 229 10.20 -7.15 2.74
N GLY A 230 9.70 -8.14 3.50
CA GLY A 230 9.43 -9.49 2.97
C GLY A 230 8.38 -9.51 1.85
N LEU A 231 7.55 -8.46 1.75
CA LEU A 231 6.64 -8.20 0.63
C LEU A 231 7.38 -8.10 -0.71
N TYR A 232 8.52 -7.41 -0.73
CA TYR A 232 9.34 -7.24 -1.92
C TYR A 232 10.00 -8.56 -2.30
N VAL A 233 10.49 -9.31 -1.32
CA VAL A 233 11.07 -10.64 -1.55
C VAL A 233 10.05 -11.55 -2.25
N ASN A 234 8.78 -11.54 -1.82
CA ASN A 234 7.72 -12.29 -2.49
C ASN A 234 7.51 -11.86 -3.95
N GLN A 235 7.40 -10.54 -4.20
CA GLN A 235 7.24 -9.99 -5.55
C GLN A 235 8.42 -10.35 -6.46
N HIS A 236 9.65 -10.15 -6.00
CA HIS A 236 10.87 -10.45 -6.76
C HIS A 236 11.05 -11.95 -7.00
N ALA A 237 10.73 -12.79 -6.01
CA ALA A 237 10.78 -14.24 -6.17
C ALA A 237 9.79 -14.73 -7.23
N HIS A 238 8.57 -14.16 -7.28
CA HIS A 238 7.62 -14.45 -8.34
C HIS A 238 8.10 -13.94 -9.70
N TRP A 239 8.57 -12.69 -9.78
CA TRP A 239 9.11 -12.10 -11.01
C TRP A 239 10.27 -12.91 -11.59
N ARG A 240 11.22 -13.31 -10.74
CA ARG A 240 12.36 -14.16 -11.12
C ARG A 240 11.89 -15.49 -11.71
N ARG A 241 10.96 -16.19 -11.03
CA ARG A 241 10.38 -17.44 -11.54
C ARG A 241 9.73 -17.22 -12.89
N PHE A 242 8.86 -16.22 -13.00
CA PHE A 242 8.16 -15.89 -14.25
C PHE A 242 9.12 -15.66 -15.43
N LEU A 243 10.21 -14.92 -15.21
CA LEU A 243 11.23 -14.70 -16.25
C LEU A 243 11.99 -15.97 -16.61
N LEU A 244 12.44 -16.74 -15.63
CA LEU A 244 13.18 -17.98 -15.87
C LEU A 244 12.34 -19.00 -16.64
N ASP A 245 11.08 -19.20 -16.24
CA ASP A 245 10.16 -20.09 -16.95
C ASP A 245 9.90 -19.59 -18.38
N GLY A 246 9.86 -18.27 -18.57
CA GLY A 246 9.74 -17.65 -19.89
C GLY A 246 10.94 -17.93 -20.79
N LEU A 247 12.16 -17.78 -20.26
CA LEU A 247 13.40 -18.07 -20.97
C LEU A 247 13.51 -19.55 -21.34
N GLU A 248 13.12 -20.45 -20.43
CA GLU A 248 13.10 -21.89 -20.69
C GLU A 248 12.13 -22.24 -21.83
N ARG A 249 10.90 -21.69 -21.81
CA ARG A 249 9.93 -21.88 -22.91
C ARG A 249 10.47 -21.38 -24.25
N LEU A 250 11.17 -20.24 -24.28
CA LEU A 250 11.77 -19.72 -25.50
C LEU A 250 12.91 -20.62 -26.01
N ALA A 251 13.74 -21.13 -25.10
CA ALA A 251 14.83 -22.05 -25.45
C ALA A 251 14.31 -23.38 -26.01
N LEU A 252 13.23 -23.93 -25.44
CA LEU A 252 12.58 -25.15 -25.94
C LEU A 252 12.01 -24.95 -27.35
N ARG A 253 11.31 -23.83 -27.60
CA ARG A 253 10.80 -23.50 -28.94
C ARG A 253 11.92 -23.33 -29.97
N ALA A 254 13.05 -22.73 -29.60
CA ALA A 254 14.19 -22.59 -30.50
C ALA A 254 14.77 -23.95 -30.92
N LYS A 255 14.77 -24.95 -30.02
CA LYS A 255 15.20 -26.33 -30.32
C LYS A 255 14.22 -27.06 -31.24
N GLU A 256 12.93 -26.79 -31.16
CA GLU A 256 11.91 -27.39 -32.04
C GLU A 256 11.94 -26.85 -33.48
N VAL A 257 12.46 -25.62 -33.67
CA VAL A 257 12.50 -24.94 -34.98
C VAL A 257 13.85 -25.12 -35.70
N THR A 258 14.85 -25.70 -35.04
CA THR A 258 16.15 -25.99 -35.67
C THR A 258 16.15 -27.47 -36.13
N PRO A 259 16.26 -27.78 -37.43
CA PRO A 259 16.22 -29.15 -37.95
C PRO A 259 17.42 -30.00 -37.51
#